data_AF-A0A7J9R712-F1
#
_entry.id   AF-A0A7J9R712-F1
#
_cell.length_a   1.000
_cell.length_b   1.000
_cell.length_c   1.000
_cell.angle_alpha   90.00
_cell.angle_beta   90.00
_cell.angle_gamma   90.00
#
_symmetry.space_group_name_H-M   'P 1'
#
loop_
_entity.id
_entity.type
_entity.pdbx_description
1 polymer ?
#
loop_
_entity_poly.entity_id
_entity_poly.type
_entity_poly.pdbx_seq_one_letter_code
_entity_poly.pdbx_strand_id
1 'polypeptide(L)' 'MSLETKTKEILADFNGASSADILDLLNQIQSSFKSQITRDYLKGKLDSVSSAVDEEEKKKICKNLKPYLDWYLQGL' A
#
# COMPACT_ATOMS: atom_id res chain seq x y z
N MET A 1 -12.49 8.06 9.79
CA MET A 1 -12.18 8.39 8.37
C MET A 1 -12.37 7.14 7.54
N SER A 2 -12.85 7.26 6.31
CA SER A 2 -13.00 6.12 5.39
C SER A 2 -11.64 5.74 4.78
N LEU A 3 -11.50 4.48 4.38
CA LEU A 3 -10.29 3.98 3.69
C LEU A 3 -9.95 4.80 2.43
N GLU A 4 -10.97 5.23 1.70
CA GLU A 4 -10.82 6.11 0.53
C GLU A 4 -10.12 7.43 0.89
N THR A 5 -10.59 8.12 1.95
CA THR A 5 -10.02 9.38 2.41
C THR A 5 -8.56 9.20 2.83
N LYS A 6 -8.27 8.16 3.63
CA LYS A 6 -6.90 7.81 4.05
C LYS A 6 -5.99 7.51 2.84
N THR A 7 -6.54 6.88 1.80
CA THR A 7 -5.81 6.60 0.56
C THR A 7 -5.48 7.87 -0.21
N LYS A 8 -6.44 8.79 -0.33
CA LYS A 8 -6.22 10.10 -0.98
C LYS A 8 -5.17 10.92 -0.25
N GLU A 9 -5.20 10.94 1.08
CA GLU A 9 -4.20 11.63 1.91
C GLU A 9 -2.79 11.05 1.73
N ILE A 10 -2.65 9.71 1.81
CA ILE A 10 -1.36 9.04 1.59
C ILE A 10 -0.86 9.24 0.15
N LEU A 11 -1.74 9.26 -0.86
CA LEU A 11 -1.32 9.53 -2.24
C LEU A 11 -0.89 10.98 -2.44
N ALA A 12 -1.53 11.93 -1.76
CA ALA A 12 -1.19 13.35 -1.82
C ALA A 12 0.19 13.65 -1.23
N ASP A 13 0.54 13.01 -0.11
CA ASP A 13 1.84 13.15 0.55
C ASP A 13 2.57 11.82 0.76
N PHE A 14 2.75 11.06 -0.33
CA PHE A 14 3.31 9.70 -0.25
C PHE A 14 4.75 9.66 0.27
N ASN A 15 5.54 10.71 0.02
CA ASN A 15 6.92 10.79 0.50
C ASN A 15 7.02 11.14 1.99
N GLY A 16 6.06 11.94 2.50
CA GLY A 16 5.99 12.29 3.92
C GLY A 16 5.34 11.20 4.78
N ALA A 17 4.47 10.36 4.21
CA ALA A 17 3.91 9.20 4.91
C ALA A 17 4.99 8.20 5.38
N SER A 18 4.79 7.60 6.56
CA SER A 18 5.65 6.53 7.06
C SER A 18 5.39 5.24 6.28
N SER A 19 6.42 4.39 6.18
CA SER A 19 6.26 3.07 5.57
C SER A 19 5.19 2.23 6.29
N ALA A 20 5.04 2.40 7.61
CA ALA A 20 4.05 1.71 8.41
C ALA A 20 2.61 2.11 8.04
N ASP A 21 2.34 3.40 7.86
CA ASP A 21 1.01 3.89 7.44
C ASP A 21 0.63 3.42 6.04
N ILE A 22 1.59 3.42 5.11
CA ILE A 22 1.39 2.92 3.75
C ILE A 22 1.12 1.41 3.79
N LEU A 23 1.88 0.66 4.59
CA LEU A 23 1.74 -0.79 4.72
C LEU A 23 0.39 -1.18 5.33
N ASP A 24 -0.01 -0.50 6.41
CA ASP A 24 -1.33 -0.65 7.05
C ASP A 24 -2.47 -0.41 6.04
N LEU A 25 -2.34 0.65 5.24
CA LEU A 25 -3.34 0.96 4.22
C LEU A 25 -3.38 -0.10 3.12
N LEU A 26 -2.23 -0.51 2.58
CA LEU A 26 -2.13 -1.55 1.55
C LEU A 26 -2.70 -2.89 2.04
N ASN A 27 -2.48 -3.22 3.32
CA ASN A 27 -3.02 -4.42 3.97
C ASN A 27 -4.56 -4.36 4.08
N GLN A 28 -5.14 -3.18 4.30
CA GLN A 28 -6.59 -2.99 4.35
C GLN A 28 -7.24 -3.04 2.95
N ILE A 29 -6.66 -2.38 1.94
CA ILE A 29 -7.23 -2.35 0.59
C ILE A 29 -7.10 -3.69 -0.14
N GLN A 30 -6.21 -4.59 0.29
CA GLN A 30 -5.98 -5.86 -0.40
C GLN A 30 -7.27 -6.68 -0.56
N SER A 31 -8.20 -6.57 0.41
CA SER A 31 -9.48 -7.27 0.42
C SER A 31 -10.46 -6.74 -0.63
N SER A 32 -10.22 -5.52 -1.13
CA SER A 32 -11.02 -4.88 -2.18
C SER A 32 -10.68 -5.41 -3.57
N PHE A 33 -9.49 -6.00 -3.77
CA PHE A 33 -9.13 -6.60 -5.06
C PHE A 33 -9.83 -7.93 -5.28
N LYS A 34 -10.58 -8.05 -6.38
CA LYS A 34 -11.29 -9.30 -6.74
C LYS A 34 -10.35 -10.42 -7.21
N SER A 35 -9.19 -10.06 -7.77
CA SER A 35 -8.23 -11.03 -8.31
C SER A 35 -7.37 -11.63 -7.21
N GLN A 36 -7.47 -12.95 -7.01
CA GLN A 36 -6.64 -13.67 -6.05
C GLN A 36 -5.15 -13.51 -6.35
N ILE A 37 -4.76 -13.53 -7.64
CA ILE A 37 -3.36 -13.33 -8.08
C ILE A 37 -2.85 -11.96 -7.63
N THR A 38 -3.68 -10.93 -7.75
CA THR A 38 -3.32 -9.57 -7.32
C THR A 38 -3.17 -9.49 -5.79
N ARG A 39 -4.04 -10.17 -5.04
CA ARG A 39 -3.97 -10.25 -3.58
C ARG A 39 -2.70 -10.96 -3.11
N ASP A 40 -2.39 -12.12 -3.68
CA ASP A 40 -1.19 -12.90 -3.36
C ASP A 40 0.08 -12.12 -3.69
N TYR A 41 0.13 -11.47 -4.86
CA TYR A 41 1.27 -10.64 -5.24
C TYR A 41 1.47 -9.46 -4.28
N LEU A 42 0.39 -8.74 -3.95
CA LEU A 42 0.45 -7.64 -3.01
C LEU A 42 0.89 -8.12 -1.62
N LYS A 43 0.35 -9.25 -1.15
CA LYS A 43 0.73 -9.86 0.13
C LYS A 43 2.22 -10.22 0.17
N GLY A 44 2.78 -10.83 -0.88
CA GLY A 44 4.21 -11.13 -0.96
C GLY A 44 5.08 -9.87 -0.92
N LYS A 45 4.61 -8.77 -1.52
CA LYS A 45 5.29 -7.48 -1.43
C LYS A 45 5.21 -6.87 -0.02
N LEU A 46 4.07 -6.96 0.64
CA LEU A 46 3.91 -6.48 2.03
C LEU A 46 4.82 -7.25 2.99
N ASP A 47 4.92 -8.57 2.83
CA ASP A 47 5.83 -9.42 3.60
C ASP A 47 7.31 -9.01 3.39
N SER A 48 7.67 -8.64 2.16
CA SER A 48 9.00 -8.09 1.84
C SER A 48 9.26 -6.76 2.55
N VAL A 49 8.27 -5.86 2.64
CA VAL A 49 8.40 -4.59 3.38
C VAL A 49 8.55 -4.87 4.89
N SER A 50 7.76 -5.78 5.44
CA SER A 50 7.83 -6.15 6.86
C SER A 50 9.17 -6.79 7.23
N SER A 51 9.79 -7.51 6.30
CA SER A 51 11.10 -8.15 6.47
C SER A 51 12.29 -7.22 6.24
N ALA A 52 12.09 -6.03 5.67
CA ALA A 52 13.17 -5.06 5.48
C ALA A 52 13.62 -4.46 6.83
N VAL A 53 14.93 -4.28 7.00
CA VAL A 53 15.53 -3.78 8.25
C VAL A 53 15.46 -2.26 8.31
N ASP A 54 15.67 -1.59 7.18
CA ASP A 54 15.77 -0.13 7.09
C ASP A 54 14.49 0.52 6.57
N GLU A 55 14.12 1.65 7.19
CA GLU A 55 12.96 2.47 6.79
C GLU A 55 13.09 3.00 5.35
N GLU A 56 14.31 3.24 4.89
CA GLU A 56 14.59 3.67 3.52
C GLU A 56 14.25 2.59 2.48
N GLU A 57 14.58 1.34 2.77
CA GLU A 57 14.20 0.19 1.93
C GLU A 57 12.69 -0.03 1.95
N LYS A 58 12.08 0.04 3.13
CA LYS A 58 10.61 -0.03 3.27
C LYS A 58 9.93 1.02 2.42
N LYS A 59 10.38 2.28 2.47
CA LYS A 59 9.85 3.36 1.63
C LYS A 59 10.06 3.08 0.14
N LYS A 60 11.21 2.55 -0.29
CA LYS A 60 11.44 2.17 -1.70
C LYS A 60 10.45 1.11 -2.17
N ILE A 61 10.21 0.07 -1.37
CA ILE A 61 9.26 -0.98 -1.70
C ILE A 61 7.83 -0.42 -1.72
N CYS A 62 7.45 0.39 -0.72
CA CYS A 62 6.15 1.06 -0.68
C CYS A 62 5.91 1.94 -1.92
N LYS A 63 6.93 2.66 -2.42
CA LYS A 63 6.81 3.44 -3.67
C LYS A 63 6.43 2.59 -4.87
N ASN A 64 6.95 1.36 -4.96
CA ASN A 64 6.57 0.42 -6.01
C ASN A 64 5.13 -0.09 -5.86
N LEU A 65 4.53 0.06 -4.67
CA LEU A 65 3.16 -0.33 -4.37
C LEU A 65 2.15 0.82 -4.53
N LYS A 66 2.61 2.05 -4.81
CA LYS A 66 1.75 3.20 -5.10
C LYS A 66 0.65 2.92 -6.15
N PRO A 67 0.90 2.18 -7.26
CA PRO A 67 -0.15 1.86 -8.23
C PRO A 67 -1.35 1.09 -7.66
N TYR A 68 -1.15 0.30 -6.60
CA TYR A 68 -2.25 -0.45 -5.96
C TYR A 68 -3.22 0.49 -5.23
N LEU A 69 -2.71 1.56 -4.64
CA LEU A 69 -3.54 2.60 -4.03
C LEU A 69 -4.38 3.34 -5.08
N ASP A 70 -3.78 3.62 -6.24
CA ASP A 70 -4.46 4.24 -7.38
C ASP A 70 -5.56 3.32 -7.92
N TRP A 71 -5.25 2.04 -8.15
CA TRP A 71 -6.24 1.04 -8.59
C TRP A 71 -7.38 0.84 -7.60
N TYR A 72 -7.11 0.90 -6.29
CA TYR A 72 -8.16 0.84 -5.29
C TYR A 72 -9.13 2.03 -5.41
N LEU A 73 -8.61 3.24 -5.64
CA LEU A 73 -9.46 4.42 -5.87
C LEU A 73 -10.21 4.38 -7.20
N GLN A 74 -9.62 3.81 -8.25
CA GLN A 74 -10.28 3.66 -9.56
C GLN A 74 -11.36 2.58 -9.57
N GLY A 75 -11.30 1.62 -8.63
CA GLY A 75 -12.24 0.51 -8.52
C GLY A 75 -13.41 0.74 -7.57
N LEU A 76 -13.44 1.89 -6.86
CA LEU A 76 -14.56 2.38 -6.06
C LEU A 76 -15.60 3.06 -6.95
#